data_AF-A0A353HD77-F1
#
_entry.id   AF-A0A353HD77-F1
#
_cell.length_a   1.000
_cell.length_b   1.000
_cell.length_c   1.000
_cell.angle_alpha   90.00
_cell.angle_beta   90.00
_cell.angle_gamma   90.00
#
_symmetry.space_group_name_H-M   'P 1'
#
loop_
_entity.id
_entity.type
_entity.pdbx_description
1 polymer ?
#
loop_
_entity_poly.entity_id
_entity_poly.type
_entity_poly.pdbx_seq_one_letter_code
_entity_poly.pdbx_strand_id
1 'polypeptide(L)' 'MARFCPAERMLVETDSPYMSPEPLRGTVNTPLNVPIIVKKMSTIYEKSEEEMKSILYENACRFYRIKF' A
#
# COMPACT_ATOMS: atom_id res chain seq x y z
N MET A 1 5.33 -3.32 -13.18
CA MET A 1 5.95 -4.28 -12.23
C MET A 1 4.95 -4.78 -11.20
N ALA A 2 4.27 -3.90 -10.44
CA ALA A 2 3.27 -4.29 -9.43
C ALA A 2 2.33 -5.44 -9.87
N ARG A 3 1.62 -5.29 -11.01
CA ARG A 3 0.66 -6.29 -11.54
C ARG A 3 1.15 -7.75 -11.66
N PHE A 4 2.46 -8.00 -11.62
CA PHE A 4 3.03 -9.35 -11.70
C PHE A 4 3.20 -10.01 -10.32
N CYS A 5 3.17 -9.24 -9.23
CA CYS A 5 3.19 -9.77 -7.87
C CYS A 5 1.77 -10.20 -7.46
N PRO A 6 1.52 -11.44 -7.00
CA PRO A 6 0.24 -11.84 -6.44
C PRO A 6 -0.19 -10.89 -5.30
N ALA A 7 -1.47 -10.53 -5.24
CA ALA A 7 -1.97 -9.55 -4.29
C ALA A 7 -1.70 -9.96 -2.83
N GLU A 8 -1.72 -11.26 -2.56
CA GLU A 8 -1.51 -11.90 -1.26
C GLU A 8 -0.01 -11.97 -0.87
N ARG A 9 0.90 -11.49 -1.72
CA ARG A 9 2.35 -11.44 -1.42
C ARG A 9 2.89 -10.02 -1.38
N MET A 10 2.00 -9.04 -1.39
CA MET A 10 2.33 -7.62 -1.44
C MET A 10 2.34 -6.99 -0.04
N LEU A 11 3.31 -6.09 0.17
CA LEU A 11 3.28 -5.07 1.21
C LEU A 11 3.35 -3.70 0.54
N VAL A 12 2.89 -2.67 1.24
CA VAL A 12 3.03 -1.26 0.81
C VAL A 12 3.76 -0.48 1.88
N GLU A 13 4.52 0.52 1.46
CA GLU A 13 5.25 1.44 2.32
C GLU A 13 5.31 2.82 1.67
N THR A 14 5.65 3.85 2.46
CA THR A 14 5.81 5.21 1.95
C THR A 14 7.26 5.57 1.64
N ASP A 15 8.24 4.90 2.26
CA ASP A 15 9.65 5.34 2.27
C ASP A 15 9.82 6.76 2.84
N SER A 16 8.97 7.14 3.79
CA SER A 16 9.06 8.44 4.46
C SER A 16 10.42 8.61 5.15
N PRO A 17 11.07 9.79 5.04
CA PRO A 17 10.54 11.07 4.56
C PRO A 17 10.62 11.31 3.03
N TYR A 18 11.00 10.30 2.25
CA TYR A 18 11.23 10.39 0.81
C TYR A 18 10.06 9.86 -0.02
N MET A 19 10.12 10.01 -1.35
CA MET A 19 9.22 9.33 -2.30
C MET A 19 7.72 9.64 -2.14
N SER A 20 7.35 10.89 -1.82
CA SER A 20 5.95 11.33 -1.74
C SER A 20 5.14 10.88 -2.97
N PRO A 21 3.99 10.21 -2.79
CA PRO A 21 3.18 9.74 -3.91
C PRO A 21 2.48 10.91 -4.60
N GLU A 22 2.06 10.72 -5.86
CA GLU A 22 1.17 11.69 -6.53
C GLU A 22 -0.18 11.79 -5.79
N PRO A 23 -0.76 12.99 -5.60
CA PRO A 23 -0.35 14.30 -6.16
C PRO A 23 0.64 15.11 -5.28
N LEU A 24 1.20 14.52 -4.23
CA LEU A 24 2.05 15.19 -3.23
C LEU A 24 3.54 15.17 -3.57
N ARG A 25 3.92 14.84 -4.82
CA ARG A 25 5.35 14.82 -5.21
C ARG A 25 6.02 16.16 -4.94
N GLY A 26 7.29 16.11 -4.54
CA GLY A 26 8.09 17.30 -4.20
C GLY A 26 7.90 17.78 -2.75
N THR A 27 6.99 17.18 -1.97
CA THR A 27 6.84 17.43 -0.53
C THR A 27 7.54 16.36 0.31
N VAL A 28 7.67 16.58 1.63
CA VAL A 28 8.13 15.55 2.58
C VAL A 28 7.07 14.47 2.71
N ASN A 29 7.47 13.21 2.54
CA ASN A 29 6.53 12.11 2.65
C ASN A 29 6.26 11.76 4.12
N THR A 30 5.06 11.24 4.39
CA THR A 30 4.68 10.81 5.74
C THR A 30 3.89 9.49 5.67
N PRO A 31 3.87 8.69 6.75
CA PRO A 31 3.03 7.50 6.85
C PRO A 31 1.53 7.77 6.60
N LEU A 32 1.07 9.02 6.78
CA LEU A 32 -0.31 9.42 6.49
C LEU A 32 -0.69 9.27 5.01
N ASN A 33 0.30 9.10 4.12
CA ASN A 33 0.08 8.91 2.69
C ASN A 33 -0.16 7.44 2.28
N VAL A 34 -0.10 6.47 3.21
CA VAL A 34 -0.43 5.06 2.93
C VAL A 34 -1.79 4.88 2.21
N PRO A 35 -2.88 5.58 2.59
CA PRO A 35 -4.17 5.46 1.90
C PRO A 35 -4.10 5.80 0.40
N ILE A 36 -3.24 6.76 -0.01
CA ILE A 36 -3.04 7.12 -1.42
C ILE A 36 -2.44 5.93 -2.19
N ILE A 37 -1.49 5.23 -1.56
CA ILE A 37 -0.84 4.05 -2.13
C ILE A 37 -1.84 2.89 -2.23
N VAL A 38 -2.61 2.61 -1.17
CA VAL A 38 -3.66 1.57 -1.17
C VAL A 38 -4.66 1.81 -2.30
N LYS A 39 -5.12 3.05 -2.48
CA LYS A 39 -6.02 3.43 -3.58
C LYS A 39 -5.39 3.21 -4.96
N LYS A 40 -4.08 3.48 -5.10
CA LYS A 40 -3.39 3.19 -6.36
C LYS A 40 -3.31 1.68 -6.61
N MET A 41 -3.07 0.88 -5.58
CA MET A 41 -3.02 -0.57 -5.69
C MET A 41 -4.38 -1.18 -6.03
N SER A 42 -5.47 -0.68 -5.45
CA SER A 42 -6.83 -1.17 -5.77
C SER A 42 -7.13 -1.02 -7.26
N THR A 43 -6.72 0.09 -7.86
CA THR A 43 -6.85 0.35 -9.30
C THR A 43 -5.99 -0.62 -10.14
N ILE A 44 -4.75 -0.89 -9.74
CA ILE A 44 -3.82 -1.76 -10.50
C ILE A 44 -4.30 -3.22 -10.51
N TYR A 45 -4.94 -3.65 -9.42
CA TYR A 45 -5.39 -5.04 -9.22
C TYR A 45 -6.89 -5.24 -9.44
N GLU A 46 -7.60 -4.20 -9.89
CA GLU A 46 -9.03 -4.24 -10.20
C GLU A 46 -9.88 -4.74 -9.00
N LYS A 47 -9.56 -4.23 -7.81
CA LYS A 47 -10.25 -4.53 -6.55
C LYS A 47 -10.86 -3.27 -5.95
N SER A 48 -11.80 -3.43 -5.04
CA SER A 48 -12.28 -2.30 -4.23
C SER A 48 -11.19 -1.78 -3.29
N GLU A 49 -11.25 -0.52 -2.89
CA GLU A 49 -10.29 0.05 -1.91
C GLU A 49 -10.33 -0.72 -0.58
N GLU A 50 -11.52 -1.13 -0.12
CA GLU A 50 -11.68 -1.87 1.14
C GLU A 50 -11.13 -3.30 1.06
N GLU A 51 -11.35 -3.98 -0.08
CA GLU A 51 -10.76 -5.30 -0.33
C GLU A 51 -9.23 -5.22 -0.39
N MET A 52 -8.69 -4.23 -1.11
CA MET A 52 -7.23 -4.04 -1.21
C MET A 52 -6.61 -3.73 0.16
N LYS A 53 -7.27 -2.89 0.95
CA LYS A 53 -6.86 -2.60 2.33
C LYS A 53 -6.84 -3.87 3.17
N SER A 54 -7.87 -4.70 3.08
CA SER A 54 -7.97 -5.97 3.83
C SER A 54 -6.84 -6.92 3.45
N ILE A 55 -6.60 -7.11 2.15
CA ILE A 55 -5.50 -7.95 1.64
C ILE A 55 -4.15 -7.46 2.16
N LEU A 56 -3.86 -6.16 2.03
CA LEU A 56 -2.59 -5.59 2.48
C LEU A 56 -2.39 -5.69 3.99
N TYR A 57 -3.46 -5.48 4.75
CA TYR A 57 -3.45 -5.61 6.20
C TYR A 57 -3.18 -7.06 6.63
N GLU A 58 -3.89 -8.03 6.05
CA GLU A 58 -3.68 -9.46 6.33
C GLU A 58 -2.28 -9.92 5.94
N ASN A 59 -1.76 -9.44 4.80
CA ASN A 59 -0.39 -9.71 4.38
C ASN A 59 0.63 -9.18 5.40
N ALA A 60 0.46 -7.94 5.87
CA ALA A 60 1.34 -7.33 6.85
C ALA A 60 1.31 -8.10 8.18
N CYS A 61 0.12 -8.40 8.70
CA CYS A 61 -0.05 -9.18 9.92
C CYS A 61 0.59 -10.57 9.80
N ARG A 62 0.39 -11.26 8.67
CA ARG A 62 1.00 -12.57 8.39
C ARG A 62 2.53 -12.50 8.31
N PHE A 63 3.06 -11.50 7.61
CA PHE A 63 4.50 -11.34 7.40
C PHE A 63 5.23 -11.01 8.71
N TYR A 64 4.72 -10.03 9.47
CA TYR A 64 5.32 -9.59 10.74
C TYR A 64 4.92 -10.45 11.95
N ARG A 65 4.00 -11.41 11.77
CA ARG A 65 3.48 -12.30 12.83
C ARG A 65 2.84 -11.52 14.00
N ILE A 66 2.03 -10.52 13.66
CA ILE A 66 1.34 -9.65 14.62
C ILE A 66 -0.17 -9.76 14.46
N LYS A 67 -0.90 -9.40 15.52
CA LYS A 67 -2.37 -9.27 15.53
C LYS A 67 -2.71 -7.94 16.20
N PHE A 68 -3.54 -7.13 15.56
CA PHE A 68 -4.16 -5.94 16.15
C PHE A 68 -5.65 -6.17 16.36
#